data_AF-A0AAW3DBF3-F1
#
_entry.id   AF-A0AAW3DBF3-F1
#
_cell.length_a   1.000
_cell.length_b   1.000
_cell.length_c   1.000
_cell.angle_alpha   90.00
_cell.angle_beta   90.00
_cell.angle_gamma   90.00
#
_symmetry.space_group_name_H-M   'P 1'
#
loop_
_entity.id
_entity.type
_entity.pdbx_description
1 polymer ?
#
loop_
_entity_poly.entity_id
_entity_poly.type
_entity_poly.pdbx_seq_one_letter_code
_entity_poly.pdbx_strand_id
1 'polypeptide(L)'
;MRNFLNKTFVGFMAGLISACVLYFLFIFIRQHGVELNDEFKYTLYRLMVWGGVWAILFALPISKNILIKSIVIGLAVILFNFLVKMPLAGQGFFAINAGTAVFVMNIVFNSLWALLAGVIYSIATIQQ
;
A
#
# COMPACT_ATOMS: atom_id res chain seq x y z
N MET A 1 13.85 12.24 18.89
CA MET A 1 12.97 12.86 17.88
C MET A 1 13.52 12.74 16.46
N ARG A 2 14.77 13.15 16.16
CA ARG A 2 15.38 13.05 14.81
C ARG A 2 15.29 11.64 14.18
N ASN A 3 15.60 10.59 14.95
CA ASN A 3 15.54 9.21 14.45
C ASN A 3 14.11 8.72 14.15
N PHE A 4 13.09 9.28 14.81
CA PHE A 4 11.70 8.91 14.55
C PHE A 4 11.21 9.57 13.25
N LEU A 5 11.50 10.87 13.06
CA LEU A 5 11.16 11.59 11.84
C LEU A 5 11.81 10.96 10.60
N ASN A 6 13.08 10.54 10.70
CA ASN A 6 13.76 9.83 9.62
C ASN A 6 13.05 8.51 9.27
N LYS A 7 12.68 7.70 10.28
CA LYS A 7 11.93 6.45 10.06
C LYS A 7 10.56 6.71 9.45
N THR A 8 9.85 7.74 9.89
CA THR A 8 8.57 8.15 9.30
C THR A 8 8.73 8.53 7.83
N PHE A 9 9.75 9.33 7.50
CA PHE A 9 10.03 9.71 6.12
C PHE A 9 10.39 8.49 5.25
N VAL A 10 11.26 7.61 5.74
CA VAL A 10 11.62 6.37 5.05
C VAL A 10 10.39 5.48 4.84
N GLY A 11 9.50 5.36 5.85
CA GLY A 11 8.23 4.66 5.74
C GLY A 11 7.36 5.24 4.63
N PHE A 12 7.14 6.56 4.64
CA PHE A 12 6.37 7.24 3.60
C PHE A 12 6.93 7.00 2.20
N MET A 13 8.24 7.15 2.01
CA MET A 13 8.90 6.92 0.72
C MET A 13 8.78 5.46 0.27
N ALA A 14 8.95 4.50 1.19
CA ALA A 14 8.82 3.08 0.89
C ALA A 14 7.41 2.73 0.39
N GLY A 15 6.37 3.25 1.05
CA GLY A 15 4.99 3.05 0.64
C GLY A 15 4.66 3.66 -0.72
N LEU A 16 5.15 4.87 -0.98
CA LEU A 16 4.96 5.59 -2.25
C LEU A 16 5.63 4.87 -3.41
N ILE A 17 6.88 4.45 -3.25
CA ILE A 17 7.64 3.71 -4.28
C ILE A 17 6.94 2.37 -4.56
N SER A 18 6.52 1.66 -3.51
CA SER A 18 5.88 0.35 -3.65
C SER A 18 4.56 0.43 -4.41
N ALA A 19 3.74 1.46 -4.12
CA ALA A 19 2.48 1.69 -4.83
C ALA A 19 2.73 2.02 -6.32
N CYS A 20 3.75 2.83 -6.61
CA CYS A 20 4.15 3.15 -7.98
C CYS A 20 4.55 1.88 -8.75
N VAL A 21 5.50 1.11 -8.21
CA VAL A 21 6.00 -0.12 -8.83
C VAL A 21 4.86 -1.10 -9.11
N LEU A 22 3.98 -1.36 -8.13
CA LEU A 22 2.88 -2.30 -8.30
C LEU A 22 1.85 -1.84 -9.32
N TYR A 23 1.54 -0.54 -9.38
CA TYR A 23 0.59 -0.02 -10.36
C TYR A 23 1.13 -0.14 -11.79
N PHE A 24 2.41 0.21 -11.99
CA PHE A 24 3.08 0.01 -13.28
C PHE A 24 3.11 -1.46 -13.69
N LEU A 25 3.49 -2.37 -12.79
CA LEU A 25 3.52 -3.81 -13.07
C LEU A 25 2.12 -4.33 -13.44
N PHE A 26 1.09 -3.90 -12.72
CA PHE A 26 -0.28 -4.34 -12.99
C PHE A 26 -0.77 -3.90 -14.38
N ILE A 27 -0.53 -2.64 -14.74
CA ILE A 27 -0.92 -2.13 -16.06
C ILE A 27 -0.14 -2.85 -17.16
N PHE A 28 1.17 -3.00 -17.00
CA PHE A 28 2.00 -3.69 -17.96
C PHE A 28 1.49 -5.12 -18.23
N ILE A 29 1.12 -5.85 -17.17
CA ILE A 29 0.59 -7.21 -17.29
C ILE A 29 -0.81 -7.23 -17.93
N ARG A 30 -1.70 -6.28 -17.58
CA ARG A 30 -3.12 -6.34 -17.95
C ARG A 30 -3.46 -5.65 -19.27
N GLN A 31 -2.74 -4.61 -19.63
CA GLN A 31 -3.01 -3.77 -20.81
C GLN A 31 -1.96 -3.94 -21.92
N HIS A 32 -0.89 -4.72 -21.67
CA HIS A 32 0.23 -4.92 -22.60
C HIS A 32 0.89 -3.61 -23.09
N GLY A 33 0.73 -2.54 -22.34
CA GLY A 33 1.20 -1.19 -22.64
C GLY A 33 0.80 -0.21 -21.54
N VAL A 34 1.45 0.95 -21.48
CA VAL A 34 1.12 2.02 -20.53
C VAL A 34 0.69 3.25 -21.30
N GLU A 35 -0.61 3.57 -21.25
CA GLU A 35 -1.11 4.84 -21.75
C GLU A 35 -0.96 5.91 -20.66
N LEU A 36 -0.10 6.90 -20.90
CA LEU A 36 0.19 7.98 -19.93
C LEU A 36 -0.83 9.12 -20.01
N ASN A 37 -2.13 8.76 -19.94
CA ASN A 37 -3.23 9.71 -19.94
C ASN A 37 -3.41 10.38 -18.56
N ASP A 38 -4.33 11.33 -18.46
CA ASP A 38 -4.55 12.05 -17.20
C ASP A 38 -5.17 11.15 -16.12
N GLU A 39 -6.04 10.21 -16.50
CA GLU A 39 -6.63 9.23 -15.57
C GLU A 39 -5.54 8.37 -14.89
N PHE A 40 -4.56 7.90 -15.66
CA PHE A 40 -3.40 7.18 -15.17
C PHE A 40 -2.63 8.02 -14.14
N LYS A 41 -2.35 9.28 -14.46
CA LYS A 41 -1.62 10.18 -13.55
C LYS A 41 -2.38 10.39 -12.24
N TYR A 42 -3.68 10.66 -12.31
CA TYR A 42 -4.51 10.88 -11.12
C TYR A 42 -4.63 9.61 -10.26
N THR A 43 -4.76 8.45 -10.90
CA THR A 43 -4.84 7.16 -10.19
C THR A 43 -3.51 6.83 -9.52
N LEU A 44 -2.40 6.94 -10.26
CA LEU A 44 -1.07 6.70 -9.74
C LEU A 44 -0.76 7.64 -8.56
N TYR A 45 -1.01 8.94 -8.70
CA TYR A 45 -0.83 9.92 -7.63
C TYR A 45 -1.62 9.53 -6.37
N ARG A 46 -2.91 9.20 -6.53
CA ARG A 46 -3.76 8.81 -5.40
C ARG A 46 -3.24 7.56 -4.70
N LEU A 47 -2.84 6.54 -5.47
CA LEU A 47 -2.29 5.30 -4.92
C LEU A 47 -0.96 5.53 -4.20
N MET A 48 -0.08 6.35 -4.78
CA MET A 48 1.22 6.71 -4.21
C MET A 48 1.08 7.45 -2.88
N VAL A 49 0.21 8.46 -2.81
CA VAL A 49 -0.02 9.23 -1.58
C VAL A 49 -0.58 8.33 -0.47
N TRP A 50 -1.63 7.55 -0.76
CA TRP A 50 -2.20 6.64 0.23
C TRP A 50 -1.23 5.53 0.64
N GLY A 51 -0.47 4.97 -0.30
CA GLY A 51 0.61 4.05 0.01
C GLY A 51 1.61 4.68 0.96
N GLY A 52 2.09 5.89 0.68
CA GLY A 52 2.99 6.60 1.59
C GLY A 52 2.40 6.80 3.00
N VAL A 53 1.17 7.28 3.09
CA VAL A 53 0.48 7.53 4.39
C VAL A 53 0.41 6.25 5.22
N TRP A 54 -0.02 5.13 4.63
CA TRP A 54 -0.11 3.85 5.35
C TRP A 54 1.26 3.30 5.77
N ALA A 55 2.30 3.50 4.95
CA ALA A 55 3.62 3.01 5.27
C ALA A 55 4.34 3.80 6.38
N ILE A 56 3.82 4.96 6.80
CA ILE A 56 4.30 5.64 8.03
C ILE A 56 4.22 4.71 9.25
N LEU A 57 3.26 3.77 9.27
CA LEU A 57 3.11 2.79 10.35
C LEU A 57 4.36 1.89 10.51
N PHE A 58 5.22 1.75 9.48
CA PHE A 58 6.48 1.01 9.63
C PHE A 58 7.44 1.66 10.62
N ALA A 59 7.33 2.97 10.86
CA ALA A 59 8.12 3.68 11.85
C ALA A 59 7.75 3.30 13.30
N LEU A 60 6.54 2.77 13.52
CA LEU A 60 6.07 2.35 14.84
C LEU A 60 6.77 1.05 15.30
N PRO A 61 6.97 0.85 16.61
CA PRO A 61 7.62 -0.33 17.16
C PRO A 61 6.69 -1.56 17.22
N ILE A 62 5.98 -1.87 16.13
CA ILE A 62 5.00 -2.99 16.06
C ILE A 62 5.67 -4.35 16.22
N SER A 63 6.78 -4.58 15.52
CA SER A 63 7.58 -5.81 15.59
C SER A 63 9.00 -5.53 15.09
N LYS A 64 9.97 -6.30 15.58
CA LYS A 64 11.35 -6.31 15.05
C LYS A 64 11.47 -7.11 13.75
N ASN A 65 10.60 -8.12 13.55
CA ASN A 65 10.58 -8.91 12.33
C ASN A 65 9.80 -8.16 11.24
N ILE A 66 10.49 -7.80 10.14
CA ILE A 66 9.88 -7.03 9.06
C ILE A 66 8.72 -7.75 8.40
N LEU A 67 8.77 -9.08 8.25
CA LEU A 67 7.71 -9.86 7.65
C LEU A 67 6.43 -9.77 8.47
N ILE A 68 6.52 -9.95 9.79
CA ILE A 68 5.39 -9.81 10.72
C ILE A 68 4.85 -8.38 10.67
N LYS A 69 5.73 -7.37 10.69
CA LYS A 69 5.34 -5.97 10.61
C LYS A 69 4.58 -5.66 9.32
N SER A 70 5.06 -6.15 8.17
CA SER A 70 4.37 -6.02 6.88
C SER A 70 3.01 -6.69 6.86
N ILE A 71 2.88 -7.90 7.42
CA ILE A 71 1.60 -8.60 7.52
C ILE A 71 0.60 -7.78 8.34
N VAL A 72 1.00 -7.30 9.52
CA VAL A 72 0.14 -6.49 10.39
C VAL A 72 -0.32 -5.20 9.70
N ILE A 73 0.61 -4.48 9.06
CA ILE A 73 0.28 -3.24 8.35
C ILE A 73 -0.61 -3.52 7.15
N GLY A 74 -0.30 -4.54 6.34
CA GLY A 74 -1.13 -4.95 5.21
C GLY A 74 -2.55 -5.31 5.64
N LEU A 75 -2.71 -6.07 6.72
CA LEU A 75 -4.01 -6.38 7.30
C LEU A 75 -4.76 -5.13 7.77
N ALA A 76 -4.06 -4.17 8.40
CA ALA A 76 -4.69 -2.91 8.80
C ALA A 76 -5.26 -2.16 7.59
N VAL A 77 -4.53 -2.08 6.47
CA VAL A 77 -5.04 -1.45 5.24
C VAL A 77 -6.19 -2.23 4.62
N ILE A 78 -6.10 -3.57 4.56
CA ILE A 78 -7.14 -4.45 4.02
C ILE A 78 -8.44 -4.28 4.81
N LEU A 79 -8.36 -4.31 6.14
CA LEU A 79 -9.49 -4.13 7.03
C LEU A 79 -10.06 -2.72 6.95
N PHE A 80 -9.21 -1.68 6.87
CA PHE A 80 -9.69 -0.32 6.64
C PHE A 80 -10.48 -0.23 5.33
N ASN A 81 -10.02 -0.86 4.26
CA ASN A 81 -10.75 -0.86 3.00
C ASN A 81 -12.10 -1.57 3.14
N PHE A 82 -12.15 -2.75 3.77
CA PHE A 82 -13.40 -3.50 3.94
C PHE A 82 -14.41 -2.88 4.92
N LEU A 83 -13.92 -2.22 5.97
CA LEU A 83 -14.75 -1.74 7.07
C LEU A 83 -15.09 -0.25 6.98
N VAL A 84 -14.29 0.53 6.24
CA VAL A 84 -14.46 1.99 6.15
C VAL A 84 -14.67 2.40 4.71
N LYS A 85 -13.68 2.17 3.83
CA LYS A 85 -13.70 2.71 2.47
C LYS A 85 -14.83 2.15 1.62
N MET A 86 -15.03 0.84 1.64
CA MET A 86 -16.04 0.17 0.81
C MET A 86 -17.48 0.51 1.23
N PRO A 87 -17.85 0.49 2.54
CA PRO A 87 -19.15 0.99 2.98
C PRO A 87 -19.43 2.43 2.55
N LEU A 88 -18.44 3.33 2.70
CA LEU A 88 -18.57 4.73 2.27
C LEU A 88 -18.76 4.88 0.75
N ALA A 89 -18.28 3.92 -0.04
CA ALA A 89 -18.47 3.86 -1.49
C ALA A 89 -19.75 3.12 -1.92
N GLY A 90 -20.63 2.73 -0.98
CA GLY A 90 -21.85 1.96 -1.27
C GLY A 90 -21.61 0.47 -1.58
N GLN A 91 -20.37 -0.02 -1.42
CA GLN A 91 -19.97 -1.39 -1.74
C GLN A 91 -20.25 -2.39 -0.61
N GLY A 92 -20.77 -1.90 0.52
CA GLY A 92 -21.05 -2.68 1.73
C GLY A 92 -19.79 -3.15 2.46
N PHE A 93 -19.98 -3.77 3.63
CA PHE A 93 -18.89 -4.37 4.37
C PHE A 93 -18.32 -5.57 3.60
N PHE A 94 -16.99 -5.73 3.64
CA PHE A 94 -16.30 -6.84 2.96
C PHE A 94 -16.66 -6.98 1.47
N ALA A 95 -16.91 -5.86 0.79
CA ALA A 95 -17.22 -5.83 -0.66
C ALA A 95 -18.47 -6.64 -1.06
N ILE A 96 -19.43 -6.87 -0.15
CA ILE A 96 -20.61 -7.71 -0.42
C ILE A 96 -21.41 -7.25 -1.66
N ASN A 97 -21.40 -5.95 -1.97
CA ASN A 97 -22.09 -5.39 -3.14
C ASN A 97 -21.16 -5.11 -4.33
N ALA A 98 -19.84 -5.30 -4.20
CA ALA A 98 -18.85 -4.98 -5.24
C ALA A 98 -18.33 -6.20 -6.01
N GLY A 99 -18.66 -7.41 -5.56
CA GLY A 99 -18.32 -8.66 -6.22
C GLY A 99 -16.94 -9.23 -5.85
N THR A 100 -16.75 -10.51 -6.17
CA THR A 100 -15.59 -11.31 -5.74
C THR A 100 -14.26 -10.74 -6.23
N ALA A 101 -14.22 -10.16 -7.43
CA ALA A 101 -12.99 -9.58 -7.98
C ALA A 101 -12.46 -8.43 -7.11
N VAL A 102 -13.34 -7.53 -6.65
CA VAL A 102 -12.94 -6.40 -5.78
C VAL A 102 -12.45 -6.91 -4.43
N PHE A 103 -13.12 -7.91 -3.87
CA PHE A 103 -12.71 -8.55 -2.62
C PHE A 103 -11.29 -9.14 -2.72
N VAL A 104 -11.04 -9.96 -3.74
CA VAL A 104 -9.74 -10.62 -3.93
C VAL A 104 -8.63 -9.60 -4.23
N MET A 105 -8.90 -8.63 -5.11
CA MET A 105 -7.92 -7.61 -5.48
C MET A 105 -7.54 -6.73 -4.29
N ASN A 106 -8.48 -6.42 -3.38
CA ASN A 106 -8.16 -5.70 -2.16
C ASN A 106 -7.13 -6.45 -1.30
N ILE A 107 -7.28 -7.78 -1.16
CA ILE A 107 -6.35 -8.58 -0.38
C ILE A 107 -4.99 -8.66 -1.08
N VAL A 108 -4.98 -9.04 -2.36
CA VAL A 108 -3.74 -9.28 -3.12
C VAL A 108 -2.90 -8.01 -3.23
N PHE A 109 -3.49 -6.89 -3.66
CA PHE A 109 -2.73 -5.65 -3.88
C PHE A 109 -2.15 -5.08 -2.59
N ASN A 110 -2.95 -5.03 -1.52
CA ASN A 110 -2.47 -4.47 -0.26
C ASN A 110 -1.46 -5.40 0.44
N SER A 111 -1.57 -6.72 0.25
CA SER A 111 -0.55 -7.67 0.76
C SER A 111 0.78 -7.50 0.03
N LEU A 112 0.77 -7.49 -1.31
CA LEU A 112 1.99 -7.28 -2.11
C LEU A 112 2.60 -5.91 -1.83
N TRP A 113 1.77 -4.88 -1.70
CA TRP A 113 2.20 -3.52 -1.38
C TRP A 113 2.89 -3.47 -0.01
N ALA A 114 2.30 -4.03 1.04
CA ALA A 114 2.88 -3.99 2.38
C ALA A 114 4.17 -4.81 2.49
N LEU A 115 4.28 -5.92 1.75
CA LEU A 115 5.52 -6.70 1.68
C LEU A 115 6.63 -5.90 1.00
N LEU A 116 6.37 -5.33 -0.17
CA LEU A 116 7.36 -4.53 -0.91
C LEU A 116 7.78 -3.29 -0.10
N ALA A 117 6.82 -2.58 0.51
CA ALA A 117 7.10 -1.43 1.35
C ALA A 117 7.95 -1.81 2.57
N GLY A 118 7.68 -2.95 3.19
CA GLY A 118 8.48 -3.46 4.30
C GLY A 118 9.91 -3.79 3.90
N VAL A 119 10.11 -4.43 2.74
CA VAL A 119 11.45 -4.72 2.21
C VAL A 119 12.23 -3.42 1.98
N ILE A 120 11.64 -2.44 1.28
CA ILE A 120 12.28 -1.15 1.03
C ILE A 120 12.61 -0.43 2.35
N TYR A 121 11.66 -0.40 3.29
CA TYR A 121 11.84 0.20 4.61
C TYR A 121 13.00 -0.46 5.38
N SER A 122 13.08 -1.80 5.37
CA SER A 122 14.14 -2.53 6.05
C SER A 122 15.51 -2.21 5.47
N ILE A 123 15.64 -2.21 4.13
CA ILE A 123 16.91 -1.90 3.46
C ILE A 123 17.36 -0.48 3.80
N ALA A 124 16.46 0.50 3.71
CA ALA A 124 16.77 1.91 3.95
C ALA A 124 17.06 2.25 5.42
N THR A 125 16.58 1.44 6.38
CA THR A 125 16.83 1.65 7.81
C THR A 125 18.03 0.89 8.35
N ILE A 126 18.52 -0.16 7.66
CA ILE A 126 19.79 -0.83 7.99
C ILE A 126 20.98 0.09 7.73
N GLN A 127 20.85 1.03 6.80
CA GLN A 127 21.91 1.96 6.40
C GLN A 127 22.05 3.20 7.31
N GLN A 128 21.22 3.34 8.36
CA GLN A 128 21.20 4.47 9.31
C GLN A 128 21.66 4.06 10.70
#